data_AF-A0A5N8VT99-F1
#
_entry.id   AF-A0A5N8VT99-F1
#
_cell.length_a   1.000
_cell.length_b   1.000
_cell.length_c   1.000
_cell.angle_alpha   90.00
_cell.angle_beta   90.00
_cell.angle_gamma   90.00
#
_symmetry.space_group_name_H-M   'P 1'
#
loop_
_entity.id
_entity.type
_entity.pdbx_description
1 polymer ?
#
loop_
_entity_poly.entity_id
_entity_poly.type
_entity_poly.pdbx_seq_one_letter_code
_entity_poly.pdbx_strand_id
1 'polypeptide(L)' 'MSRSYIRRPTELAAIRAASRSARPLPPVPALLAALLEANERRDREGVQLCAHRVVRASEPEVGEA' A
#
# COMPACT_ATOMS: atom_id res chain seq x y z
N MET A 1 -18.12 -2.73 24.23
CA MET A 1 -18.21 -1.54 23.36
C MET A 1 -19.05 -1.89 22.14
N SER A 2 -20.29 -1.40 22.05
CA SER A 2 -21.07 -1.58 20.83
C SER A 2 -20.47 -0.69 19.74
N ARG A 3 -19.95 -1.30 18.68
CA ARG A 3 -19.65 -0.56 17.45
C ARG A 3 -20.99 -0.05 16.92
N SER A 4 -21.24 1.24 17.06
CA SER A 4 -22.27 1.91 16.27
C SER A 4 -21.95 1.65 14.80
N TYR A 5 -22.73 0.80 14.15
CA TYR A 5 -22.59 0.53 12.72
C TYR A 5 -23.15 1.74 11.98
N ILE A 6 -22.34 2.79 11.88
CA ILE A 6 -22.67 3.93 11.01
C ILE A 6 -22.59 3.40 9.59
N ARG A 7 -23.75 3.23 8.94
CA ARG A 7 -23.81 2.82 7.54
C ARG A 7 -23.09 3.89 6.72
N ARG A 8 -21.94 3.54 6.15
CA ARG A 8 -21.15 4.38 5.24
C ARG A 8 -21.32 3.87 3.80
N PRO A 9 -22.50 4.08 3.17
CA PRO A 9 -22.79 3.52 1.85
C PRO A 9 -21.76 3.95 0.79
N THR A 10 -21.15 5.12 0.96
CA THR A 10 -20.09 5.65 0.10
C THR A 10 -18.73 4.97 0.31
N GLU A 11 -18.44 4.42 1.50
CA GLU A 11 -17.16 3.73 1.76
C GLU A 11 -17.06 2.44 0.95
N LEU A 12 -18.13 1.63 0.90
CA LEU A 12 -18.14 0.42 0.08
C LEU A 12 -18.02 0.73 -1.41
N ALA A 13 -18.69 1.79 -1.88
CA ALA A 13 -18.56 2.25 -3.27
C ALA A 13 -17.13 2.73 -3.57
N ALA A 14 -16.51 3.47 -2.64
CA ALA A 14 -15.14 3.96 -2.75
C ALA A 14 -14.13 2.80 -2.75
N ILE A 15 -14.25 1.84 -1.83
CA ILE A 15 -13.41 0.63 -1.79
C ILE A 15 -13.55 -0.16 -3.10
N ARG A 16 -14.79 -0.40 -3.55
CA ARG A 16 -15.03 -1.11 -4.83
C ARG A 16 -14.48 -0.35 -6.04
N ALA A 17 -14.57 0.99 -6.07
CA ALA A 17 -13.96 1.79 -7.12
C ALA A 17 -12.42 1.71 -7.07
N ALA A 18 -11.86 1.81 -5.87
CA ALA A 18 -10.44 1.77 -5.59
C ALA A 18 -9.78 0.40 -5.87
N SER A 19 -10.57 -0.69 -5.80
CA SER A 19 -10.14 -2.06 -6.10
C SER A 19 -10.43 -2.49 -7.55
N ARG A 20 -11.17 -1.69 -8.33
CA ARG A 20 -11.57 -2.04 -9.71
C ARG A 20 -10.45 -1.94 -10.73
N SER A 21 -9.33 -1.31 -10.40
CA SER A 21 -8.17 -1.18 -11.29
C SER A 21 -6.89 -1.52 -10.54
N ALA A 22 -5.99 -2.24 -11.22
CA ALA A 22 -4.62 -2.39 -10.76
C ALA A 22 -3.99 -1.01 -10.76
N ARG A 23 -3.70 -0.46 -9.57
CA ARG A 23 -2.93 0.78 -9.47
C ARG A 23 -1.49 0.48 -9.88
N PRO A 24 -1.01 1.06 -10.99
CA PRO A 24 0.37 0.85 -11.42
C PRO A 24 1.27 1.33 -10.29
N LEU A 25 2.24 0.49 -9.93
CA LEU A 25 3.28 0.86 -8.99
C LEU A 25 4.45 1.46 -9.77
N PRO A 26 5.17 2.42 -9.18
CA PRO A 26 6.46 2.82 -9.72
C PRO A 26 7.39 1.60 -9.83
N PRO A 27 8.37 1.62 -10.76
CA PRO A 27 9.32 0.53 -10.89
C PRO A 27 10.14 0.37 -9.60
N VAL A 28 10.58 -0.85 -9.30
CA VAL A 28 11.32 -1.19 -8.06
C VAL A 28 12.50 -0.24 -7.77
N PRO A 29 13.34 0.15 -8.75
CA PRO A 29 14.44 1.08 -8.49
C PRO A 29 13.97 2.45 -7.96
N ALA A 30 12.84 2.97 -8.46
CA ALA A 30 12.29 4.24 -7.99
C ALA A 30 11.77 4.13 -6.55
N LEU A 31 11.17 2.99 -6.19
CA LEU A 31 10.70 2.73 -4.84
C LEU A 31 11.85 2.55 -3.84
N LEU A 32 12.94 1.89 -4.24
CA LEU A 32 14.14 1.75 -3.42
C LEU A 32 14.84 3.09 -3.20
N ALA A 33 14.91 3.96 -4.23
CA ALA A 33 15.43 5.31 -4.08
C ALA A 33 14.61 6.13 -3.06
N ALA A 34 13.27 6.08 -3.16
CA ALA A 34 12.38 6.73 -2.19
C ALA A 34 12.52 6.18 -0.76
N LEU A 35 12.80 4.88 -0.63
CA LEU A 35 13.06 4.26 0.67
C LEU A 35 14.34 4.81 1.33
N LEU A 36 15.42 4.99 0.55
CA LEU A 36 16.66 5.60 1.04
C LEU A 36 16.43 7.04 1.50
N GLU A 37 15.69 7.83 0.72
CA GLU A 37 15.33 9.22 1.08
C GLU A 37 14.47 9.29 2.35
N ALA A 38 13.49 8.39 2.51
CA ALA A 38 12.69 8.30 3.73
C ALA A 38 13.54 7.90 4.95
N ASN A 39 14.48 6.98 4.76
CA ASN A 39 15.39 6.55 5.82
C ASN A 39 16.33 7.67 6.26
N GLU A 40 16.89 8.43 5.32
CA GLU A 40 17.74 9.60 5.59
C GLU A 40 16.98 10.66 6.41
N ARG A 41 15.71 10.89 6.08
CA ARG A 41 14.80 11.80 6.82
C ARG A 41 14.30 11.24 8.16
N ARG A 42 14.63 9.99 8.50
CA ARG A 42 14.08 9.26 9.65
C ARG A 42 12.56 9.18 9.65
N ASP A 43 11.94 9.18 8.46
CA ASP A 43 10.51 9.00 8.26
C ASP A 43 10.14 7.51 8.30
N ARG A 44 9.69 7.06 9.47
CA ARG A 44 9.31 5.66 9.69
C ARG A 44 8.14 5.22 8.81
N GLU A 45 7.17 6.10 8.60
CA GLU A 45 5.98 5.79 7.80
C GLU A 45 6.36 5.69 6.32
N GLY A 46 7.19 6.62 5.84
CA GLY A 46 7.73 6.60 4.49
C GLY A 46 8.53 5.32 4.20
N VAL A 47 9.37 4.89 5.14
CA VAL A 47 10.14 3.63 5.03
C VAL A 47 9.20 2.42 4.94
N GLN A 48 8.20 2.32 5.83
CA GLN A 48 7.24 1.21 5.82
C GLN A 48 6.43 1.17 4.52
N LEU A 49 5.92 2.33 4.08
CA LEU A 49 5.14 2.43 2.86
C LEU A 49 5.95 2.03 1.62
N CYS A 50 7.20 2.50 1.50
CA CYS A 50 8.06 2.15 0.38
C CYS A 50 8.40 0.66 0.39
N ALA A 51 8.73 0.09 1.55
CA ALA A 51 9.00 -1.34 1.69
C ALA A 51 7.82 -2.20 1.22
N HIS A 52 6.60 -1.90 1.67
CA HIS A 52 5.41 -2.63 1.22
C HIS A 52 5.15 -2.50 -0.28
N ARG A 53 5.39 -1.32 -0.86
CA ARG A 53 5.25 -1.10 -2.30
C ARG A 53 6.29 -1.86 -3.11
N VAL A 54 7.54 -1.95 -2.64
CA VAL A 54 8.59 -2.75 -3.28
C VAL A 54 8.16 -4.21 -3.37
N VAL A 55 7.74 -4.80 -2.23
CA VAL A 55 7.28 -6.19 -2.18
C VAL A 55 6.11 -6.42 -3.14
N ARG A 56 5.15 -5.50 -3.22
CA ARG A 56 4.02 -5.64 -4.13
C ARG A 56 4.42 -5.49 -5.60
N ALA A 57 5.41 -4.65 -5.90
CA ALA A 57 5.90 -4.43 -7.26
C ALA A 57 6.84 -5.55 -7.76
N SER A 58 7.43 -6.33 -6.85
CA SER A 58 8.29 -7.47 -7.21
C SER A 58 7.51 -8.76 -7.50
N GLU A 59 6.17 -8.73 -7.49
CA GLU A 59 5.28 -9.87 -7.77
C GLU A 59 5.74 -11.20 -7.14
N PRO A 60 6.07 -11.25 -5.84
CA PRO A 60 6.52 -12.49 -5.23
C PRO A 60 5.36 -13.49 -5.26
N GLU A 61 5.62 -14.70 -5.73
CA GLU A 61 4.70 -15.83 -5.57
C GLU A 61 4.58 -16.13 -4.07
N VAL A 62 3.44 -15.77 -3.46
CA VAL A 62 3.13 -16.12 -2.07
C VAL A 62 2.39 -17.45 -2.08
N GLY A 63 3.13 -18.56 -1.97
CA GLY A 63 2.55 -19.89 -1.84
C GLY A 63 2.23 -20.23 -0.38
N GLU A 64 1.02 -20.75 -0.13
CA GLU A 64 0.82 -21.69 0.97
C GLU A 64 1.27 -23.06 0.44
N ALA A 65 2.36 -23.58 1.01
CA ALA A 65 2.85 -24.94 0.78
C ALA A 65 2.15 -25.94 1.69
#